data_AF-A0A0S8EM32-F1
#
_entry.id   AF-A0A0S8EM32-F1
#
_cell.length_a   1.000
_cell.length_b   1.000
_cell.length_c   1.000
_cell.angle_alpha   90.00
_cell.angle_beta   90.00
_cell.angle_gamma   90.00
#
_symmetry.space_group_name_H-M   'P 1'
#
loop_
_entity.id
_entity.type
_entity.pdbx_description
1 polymer ?
#
loop_
_entity_poly.entity_id
_entity_poly.type
_entity_poly.pdbx_seq_one_letter_code
_entity_poly.pdbx_strand_id
1 'polypeptide(L)'
;MTGTGERGAELFDGQRRAGENVIDALYKEARKSQYLLLCDFDNPDDPDDNVFGSAEPLDLEFLIAPGDSGGGLFLDIRGTLLLAGVNSFIGWNDGAGDSDYGDISGHTRVSVFNGWIDDVIGSGGGGGGKGKGKPPWAGPKKSSGVVPEPATLGLLAVGGLALLRRRRAI
;
A
#
# COMPACT_ATOMS: atom_id res chain seq x y z
N MET A 1 9.10 13.60 2.16
CA MET A 1 9.03 14.33 3.44
C MET A 1 10.36 14.22 4.15
N THR A 2 10.68 15.17 5.03
CA THR A 2 11.74 15.04 6.04
C THR A 2 11.21 14.26 7.24
N GLY A 3 12.11 13.69 8.03
CA GLY A 3 11.75 12.87 9.19
C GLY A 3 12.83 11.83 9.49
N THR A 4 12.67 11.18 10.64
CA THR A 4 13.44 10.00 11.08
C THR A 4 12.49 9.05 11.78
N GLY A 5 12.88 7.79 11.99
CA GLY A 5 12.07 6.87 12.79
C GLY A 5 11.81 7.37 14.22
N GLU A 6 12.68 8.20 14.80
CA GLU A 6 12.43 8.80 16.13
C GLU A 6 11.45 9.98 16.14
N ARG A 7 11.27 10.68 15.01
CA ARG A 7 10.54 11.96 14.96
C ARG A 7 9.30 11.90 14.07
N GLY A 8 9.09 10.76 13.42
CA GLY A 8 8.14 10.61 12.35
C GLY A 8 8.39 11.60 11.21
N ALA A 9 7.35 11.85 10.44
CA ALA A 9 7.37 12.71 9.28
C ALA A 9 7.00 14.15 9.62
N GLU A 10 7.82 15.10 9.16
CA GLU A 10 7.72 16.50 9.58
C GLU A 10 7.26 17.44 8.45
N LEU A 11 8.06 17.57 7.39
CA LEU A 11 7.85 18.57 6.35
C LEU A 11 7.92 17.96 4.95
N PHE A 12 7.06 18.45 4.05
CA PHE A 12 7.18 18.13 2.64
C PHE A 12 8.39 18.84 2.01
N ASP A 13 9.24 18.07 1.35
CA ASP A 13 10.51 18.52 0.78
C ASP A 13 10.63 18.24 -0.73
N GLY A 14 9.60 17.67 -1.35
CA GLY A 14 9.55 17.37 -2.78
C GLY A 14 10.54 16.29 -3.26
N GLN A 15 11.27 15.64 -2.35
CA GLN A 15 12.23 14.61 -2.70
C GLN A 15 11.55 13.24 -2.74
N ARG A 16 11.88 12.44 -3.75
CA ARG A 16 11.44 11.04 -3.86
C ARG A 16 12.43 10.16 -3.13
N ARG A 17 11.92 9.26 -2.30
CA ARG A 17 12.68 8.27 -1.55
C ARG A 17 12.13 6.88 -1.84
N ALA A 18 12.98 5.89 -1.71
CA ALA A 18 12.62 4.48 -1.69
C ALA A 18 13.38 3.84 -0.53
N GLY A 19 12.77 2.83 0.07
CA GLY A 19 13.35 1.98 1.09
C GLY A 19 12.70 0.62 1.03
N GLU A 20 12.93 -0.17 2.05
CA GLU A 20 12.46 -1.54 2.18
C GLU A 20 11.61 -1.67 3.44
N ASN A 21 10.82 -2.74 3.51
CA ASN A 21 10.10 -3.16 4.71
C ASN A 21 9.67 -4.62 4.49
N VAL A 22 9.29 -5.33 5.55
CA VAL A 22 8.80 -6.70 5.51
C VAL A 22 7.26 -6.71 5.54
N ILE A 23 6.65 -7.56 4.72
CA ILE A 23 5.19 -7.79 4.80
C ILE A 23 4.93 -8.88 5.82
N ASP A 24 4.64 -8.47 7.05
CA ASP A 24 4.50 -9.40 8.18
C ASP A 24 3.08 -9.88 8.43
N ALA A 25 2.08 -9.14 7.94
CA ALA A 25 0.70 -9.48 8.15
C ALA A 25 -0.21 -9.26 6.94
N LEU A 26 -1.25 -10.09 6.89
CA LEU A 26 -2.43 -9.83 6.07
C LEU A 26 -3.54 -9.37 7.01
N TYR A 27 -4.14 -8.21 6.76
CA TYR A 27 -5.29 -7.78 7.54
C TYR A 27 -6.44 -8.77 7.33
N LYS A 28 -6.89 -9.39 8.42
CA LYS A 28 -7.99 -10.37 8.42
C LYS A 28 -9.14 -9.81 9.23
N GLU A 29 -10.05 -9.10 8.60
CA GLU A 29 -11.37 -8.87 9.19
C GLU A 29 -12.34 -9.97 8.73
N ALA A 30 -13.01 -10.60 9.71
CA ALA A 30 -14.14 -11.51 9.53
C ALA A 30 -14.08 -12.44 8.29
N ARG A 31 -13.08 -13.33 8.25
CA ARG A 31 -13.03 -14.57 7.42
C ARG A 31 -13.15 -14.44 5.89
N LYS A 32 -13.19 -13.24 5.28
CA LYS A 32 -13.45 -13.17 3.81
C LYS A 32 -12.60 -12.22 2.99
N SER A 33 -11.75 -11.37 3.55
CA SER A 33 -10.92 -10.53 2.69
C SER A 33 -9.56 -10.16 3.27
N GLN A 34 -8.52 -10.73 2.66
CA GLN A 34 -7.12 -10.30 2.82
C GLN A 34 -6.81 -9.21 1.80
N TYR A 35 -7.50 -8.08 1.89
CA TYR A 35 -7.31 -6.95 0.95
C TYR A 35 -6.12 -6.06 1.28
N LEU A 36 -5.54 -6.21 2.48
CA LEU A 36 -4.43 -5.38 2.92
C LEU A 36 -3.21 -6.23 3.23
N LEU A 37 -2.07 -5.76 2.75
CA LEU A 37 -0.73 -6.12 3.19
C LEU A 37 -0.35 -5.12 4.27
N LEU A 38 0.21 -5.60 5.37
CA LEU A 38 0.65 -4.76 6.49
C LEU A 38 2.13 -4.99 6.75
N CYS A 39 2.80 -3.90 7.08
CA CYS A 39 4.18 -3.84 7.51
C CYS A 39 4.26 -2.90 8.72
N ASP A 40 5.21 -3.09 9.62
CA ASP A 40 5.53 -2.17 10.73
C ASP A 40 6.92 -1.55 10.55
N PHE A 41 7.20 -0.47 11.28
CA PHE A 41 8.51 0.18 11.25
C PHE A 41 9.32 -0.23 12.48
N ASP A 42 10.27 -1.16 12.30
CA ASP A 42 11.03 -1.68 13.44
C ASP A 42 11.99 -0.66 14.02
N ASN A 43 12.01 -0.60 15.35
CA ASN A 43 12.87 0.29 16.11
C ASN A 43 14.20 -0.42 16.43
N PRO A 44 15.35 0.08 15.95
CA PRO A 44 16.65 -0.54 16.23
C PRO A 44 17.06 -0.48 17.70
N ASP A 45 16.52 0.46 18.46
CA ASP A 45 16.89 0.71 19.86
C ASP A 45 15.86 0.16 20.85
N ASP A 46 14.64 -0.16 20.41
CA ASP A 46 13.55 -0.68 21.26
C ASP A 46 12.72 -1.78 20.56
N PRO A 47 13.08 -3.06 20.69
CA PRO A 47 12.37 -4.16 20.03
C PRO A 47 10.93 -4.38 20.55
N ASP A 48 10.53 -3.75 21.66
CA ASP A 48 9.15 -3.83 22.17
C ASP A 48 8.18 -2.95 21.36
N ASP A 49 8.68 -2.06 20.50
CA ASP A 49 7.90 -1.20 19.60
C ASP A 49 7.34 -1.95 18.37
N ASN A 50 7.92 -3.11 18.06
CA ASN A 50 7.50 -3.99 16.97
C ASN A 50 6.05 -4.49 17.17
N VAL A 51 5.25 -4.48 16.10
CA VAL A 51 3.84 -4.88 16.10
C VAL A 51 3.60 -6.26 15.49
N PHE A 52 4.29 -6.61 14.41
CA PHE A 52 4.14 -7.85 13.66
C PHE A 52 5.49 -8.53 13.46
N GLY A 53 5.53 -9.75 12.95
CA GLY A 53 6.79 -10.29 12.42
C GLY A 53 7.97 -10.34 13.39
N SER A 54 9.10 -9.84 12.91
CA SER A 54 10.42 -9.86 13.54
C SER A 54 10.87 -8.44 13.82
N ALA A 55 11.26 -8.13 15.06
CA ALA A 55 11.72 -6.80 15.47
C ALA A 55 13.14 -6.42 15.00
N GLU A 56 13.64 -7.04 13.91
CA GLU A 56 14.99 -6.80 13.42
C GLU A 56 14.89 -5.88 12.18
N PRO A 57 15.30 -4.62 12.29
CA PRO A 57 15.07 -3.66 11.23
C PRO A 57 15.94 -3.94 10.00
N LEU A 58 15.45 -3.55 8.83
CA LEU A 58 16.23 -3.57 7.59
C LEU A 58 17.17 -2.36 7.51
N ASP A 59 18.29 -2.51 6.80
CA ASP A 59 19.29 -1.43 6.59
C ASP A 59 18.67 -0.13 6.02
N LEU A 60 17.66 -0.27 5.16
CA LEU A 60 16.91 0.83 4.55
C LEU A 60 15.43 0.76 4.88
N GLU A 61 15.11 0.31 6.10
CA GLU A 61 13.73 0.25 6.52
C GLU A 61 13.10 1.65 6.57
N PHE A 62 11.86 1.73 6.10
CA PHE A 62 11.08 2.95 6.22
C PHE A 62 9.59 2.62 6.29
N LEU A 63 8.84 3.61 6.76
CA LEU A 63 7.39 3.64 6.64
C LEU A 63 6.95 4.69 5.62
N ILE A 64 5.84 4.41 4.94
CA ILE A 64 5.18 5.39 4.08
C ILE A 64 4.73 6.59 4.91
N ALA A 65 4.71 7.77 4.31
CA ALA A 65 4.32 8.99 5.01
C ALA A 65 3.21 9.75 4.25
N PRO A 66 2.55 10.76 4.85
CA PRO A 66 1.64 11.65 4.14
C PRO A 66 2.15 12.11 2.75
N GLY A 67 1.36 11.83 1.71
CA GLY A 67 1.71 12.11 0.32
C GLY A 67 2.13 10.89 -0.49
N ASP A 68 2.47 9.77 0.16
CA ASP A 68 2.82 8.52 -0.52
C ASP A 68 1.60 7.68 -0.91
N SER A 69 0.40 8.07 -0.48
CA SER A 69 -0.86 7.40 -0.83
C SER A 69 -1.04 7.26 -2.35
N GLY A 70 -1.37 6.05 -2.82
CA GLY A 70 -1.44 5.72 -4.24
C GLY A 70 -0.09 5.31 -4.87
N GLY A 71 1.02 5.46 -4.13
CA GLY A 71 2.33 4.93 -4.50
C GLY A 71 2.36 3.39 -4.49
N GLY A 72 3.37 2.80 -5.13
CA GLY A 72 3.49 1.36 -5.28
C GLY A 72 4.39 0.71 -4.24
N LEU A 73 3.94 -0.42 -3.69
CA LEU A 73 4.75 -1.39 -2.97
C LEU A 73 5.16 -2.50 -3.95
N PHE A 74 6.45 -2.75 -4.07
CA PHE A 74 7.01 -3.71 -5.03
C PHE A 74 7.65 -4.89 -4.30
N LEU A 75 7.46 -6.10 -4.83
CA LEU A 75 8.19 -7.29 -4.43
C LEU A 75 9.24 -7.62 -5.49
N ASP A 76 10.49 -7.83 -5.09
CA ASP A 76 11.47 -8.46 -5.97
C ASP A 76 11.30 -9.98 -5.93
N ILE A 77 10.82 -10.55 -7.04
CA ILE A 77 10.76 -11.99 -7.24
C ILE A 77 11.78 -12.36 -8.31
N ARG A 78 12.94 -12.87 -7.88
CA ARG A 78 14.02 -13.37 -8.75
C ARG A 78 14.55 -12.31 -9.73
N GLY A 79 14.77 -11.08 -9.26
CA GLY A 79 15.27 -9.95 -10.04
C GLY A 79 14.19 -9.21 -10.83
N THR A 80 12.91 -9.39 -10.48
CA THR A 80 11.78 -8.75 -11.14
C THR A 80 10.90 -8.07 -10.11
N LEU A 81 10.79 -6.75 -10.21
CA LEU A 81 9.87 -5.97 -9.38
C LEU A 81 8.43 -6.14 -9.86
N LEU A 82 7.59 -6.71 -8.99
CA LEU A 82 6.15 -6.86 -9.20
C LEU A 82 5.40 -5.91 -8.26
N LEU A 83 4.42 -5.18 -8.79
CA LEU A 83 3.55 -4.34 -7.98
C LEU A 83 2.64 -5.24 -7.12
N ALA A 84 2.91 -5.30 -5.82
CA ALA A 84 2.21 -6.16 -4.88
C ALA A 84 1.15 -5.41 -4.08
N GLY A 85 1.40 -4.12 -3.80
CA GLY A 85 0.52 -3.28 -3.01
C GLY A 85 0.42 -1.85 -3.53
N VAL A 86 -0.63 -1.15 -3.13
CA VAL A 86 -0.79 0.29 -3.30
C VAL A 86 -0.86 0.94 -1.93
N ASN A 87 0.04 1.88 -1.64
CA ASN A 87 0.13 2.61 -0.38
C ASN A 87 -1.22 3.25 -0.03
N SER A 88 -1.74 2.97 1.16
CA SER A 88 -3.09 3.39 1.54
C SER A 88 -3.11 4.23 2.80
N PHE A 89 -2.60 3.73 3.92
CA PHE A 89 -2.73 4.38 5.22
C PHE A 89 -1.57 4.07 6.15
N ILE A 90 -1.44 4.90 7.19
CA ILE A 90 -0.62 4.65 8.38
C ILE A 90 -1.57 4.31 9.53
N GLY A 91 -1.20 3.35 10.35
CA GLY A 91 -1.88 2.97 11.59
C GLY A 91 -0.89 3.02 12.74
N TRP A 92 -1.38 3.29 13.94
CA TRP A 92 -0.52 3.61 15.10
C TRP A 92 -1.15 3.09 16.39
N ASN A 93 -0.32 2.83 17.40
CA ASN A 93 -0.74 2.38 18.72
C ASN A 93 -0.52 3.42 19.83
N ASP A 94 0.43 4.32 19.64
CA ASP A 94 0.90 5.32 20.61
C ASP A 94 -0.03 6.56 20.70
N GLY A 95 -0.80 6.80 19.63
CA GLY A 95 -1.73 7.91 19.51
C GLY A 95 -1.42 8.91 18.39
N ALA A 96 -0.26 8.81 17.75
CA ALA A 96 0.17 9.66 16.64
C ALA A 96 0.38 8.84 15.36
N GLY A 97 -0.22 9.27 14.25
CA GLY A 97 -0.01 8.62 12.95
C GLY A 97 1.01 9.39 12.13
N ASP A 98 2.24 9.49 12.62
CA ASP A 98 3.29 10.33 12.04
C ASP A 98 4.40 9.53 11.36
N SER A 99 4.29 8.20 11.30
CA SER A 99 5.24 7.32 10.59
C SER A 99 6.60 7.23 11.26
N ASP A 100 6.62 7.27 12.59
CA ASP A 100 7.76 6.97 13.43
C ASP A 100 7.92 5.45 13.65
N TYR A 101 8.88 5.06 14.49
CA TYR A 101 9.06 3.66 14.86
C TYR A 101 7.84 3.11 15.61
N GLY A 102 7.53 1.84 15.38
CA GLY A 102 6.33 1.18 15.91
C GLY A 102 5.04 1.46 15.14
N ASP A 103 5.03 2.43 14.23
CA ASP A 103 3.90 2.66 13.33
C ASP A 103 3.78 1.57 12.24
N ILE A 104 2.56 1.45 11.73
CA ILE A 104 2.14 0.41 10.77
C ILE A 104 1.79 1.06 9.45
N SER A 105 2.19 0.45 8.34
CA SER A 105 1.75 0.82 7.00
C SER A 105 0.78 -0.21 6.44
N GLY A 106 -0.27 0.29 5.80
CA GLY A 106 -1.29 -0.50 5.14
C GLY A 106 -1.27 -0.27 3.63
N HIS A 107 -1.18 -1.37 2.88
CA HIS A 107 -1.17 -1.37 1.43
C HIS A 107 -2.31 -2.20 0.86
N THR A 108 -3.06 -1.66 -0.10
CA THR A 108 -4.08 -2.41 -0.83
C THR A 108 -3.40 -3.50 -1.67
N ARG A 109 -3.67 -4.77 -1.37
CA ARG A 109 -3.10 -5.94 -2.05
C ARG A 109 -3.58 -5.99 -3.49
N VAL A 110 -2.68 -5.83 -4.45
CA VAL A 110 -3.03 -5.78 -5.88
C VAL A 110 -3.55 -7.12 -6.39
N SER A 111 -2.97 -8.24 -5.94
CA SER A 111 -3.27 -9.56 -6.51
C SER A 111 -4.74 -9.99 -6.41
N VAL A 112 -5.49 -9.47 -5.43
CA VAL A 112 -6.92 -9.79 -5.26
C VAL A 112 -7.80 -9.01 -6.24
N PHE A 113 -7.27 -7.98 -6.90
CA PHE A 113 -7.95 -7.14 -7.87
C PHE A 113 -7.50 -7.41 -9.31
N ASN A 114 -6.57 -8.33 -9.56
CA ASN A 114 -6.07 -8.64 -10.91
C ASN A 114 -7.22 -8.92 -11.90
N GLY A 115 -8.24 -9.68 -11.52
CA GLY A 115 -9.38 -9.95 -12.41
C GLY A 115 -10.17 -8.70 -12.81
N TRP A 116 -10.32 -7.72 -11.90
CA TRP A 116 -10.96 -6.43 -12.22
C TRP A 116 -10.04 -5.55 -13.06
N ILE A 117 -8.75 -5.51 -12.73
CA ILE A 117 -7.75 -4.76 -13.50
C ILE A 117 -7.74 -5.28 -14.95
N ASP A 118 -7.64 -6.59 -15.14
CA ASP A 118 -7.65 -7.28 -16.42
C ASP A 118 -8.93 -7.03 -17.21
N ASP A 119 -10.09 -6.96 -16.56
CA ASP A 119 -11.36 -6.62 -17.23
C ASP A 119 -11.35 -5.18 -17.76
N VAL A 120 -10.94 -4.21 -16.91
CA VAL A 120 -10.89 -2.79 -17.27
C VAL A 120 -9.87 -2.52 -18.38
N ILE A 121 -8.69 -3.13 -18.33
CA ILE A 121 -7.63 -2.92 -19.34
C ILE A 121 -7.80 -3.84 -20.56
N GLY A 122 -8.31 -5.05 -20.36
CA GLY A 122 -8.48 -6.08 -21.40
C GLY A 122 -9.69 -5.82 -22.30
N SER A 123 -10.73 -5.16 -21.79
CA SER A 123 -11.86 -4.66 -22.59
C SER A 123 -11.45 -3.58 -23.62
N GLY A 124 -10.21 -3.06 -23.58
CA GLY A 124 -9.66 -2.14 -24.59
C GLY A 124 -8.87 -2.81 -25.72
N GLY A 125 -8.66 -4.13 -25.66
CA GLY A 125 -7.71 -4.88 -26.51
C GLY A 125 -8.32 -6.02 -27.33
N GLY A 126 -9.63 -6.02 -27.59
CA GLY A 126 -10.31 -7.04 -28.38
C GLY A 126 -10.30 -6.77 -29.87
N GLY A 127 -9.23 -7.11 -30.58
CA GLY A 127 -9.16 -7.05 -32.03
C GLY A 127 -8.06 -7.93 -32.61
N GLY A 128 -8.28 -9.24 -32.63
CA GLY A 128 -7.43 -10.19 -33.35
C GLY A 128 -7.39 -9.84 -34.84
N GLY A 129 -6.33 -9.15 -35.26
CA GLY A 129 -6.05 -8.82 -36.65
C GLY A 129 -4.64 -9.26 -37.01
N LYS A 130 -4.53 -10.33 -37.82
CA LYS A 130 -3.30 -10.67 -38.54
C LYS A 130 -2.83 -9.45 -39.33
N GLY A 131 -1.61 -8.96 -39.09
CA GLY A 131 -0.91 -8.13 -40.09
C GLY A 131 -0.14 -6.92 -39.55
N LYS A 132 1.19 -7.05 -39.61
CA LYS A 132 2.19 -6.02 -39.97
C LYS A 132 2.11 -4.66 -39.25
N GLY A 133 2.97 -4.51 -38.25
CA GLY A 133 3.77 -3.32 -37.87
C GLY A 133 3.07 -1.97 -37.73
N LYS A 134 3.05 -1.42 -36.50
CA LYS A 134 3.01 0.02 -36.18
C LYS A 134 3.40 0.24 -34.69
N PRO A 135 3.93 1.43 -34.33
CA PRO A 135 4.85 1.62 -33.19
C PRO A 135 4.15 1.53 -31.83
N PRO A 136 4.92 1.28 -30.74
CA PRO A 136 4.34 1.19 -29.41
C PRO A 136 4.00 2.58 -28.91
N TRP A 137 2.83 2.68 -28.27
CA TRP A 137 2.32 3.85 -27.56
C TRP A 137 1.64 4.94 -28.41
N ALA A 138 0.35 4.73 -28.69
CA ALA A 138 -0.60 5.84 -28.79
C ALA A 138 -1.17 6.06 -27.38
N GLY A 139 -1.04 7.27 -26.85
CA GLY A 139 -1.45 7.62 -25.48
C GLY A 139 -2.90 7.26 -25.13
N PRO A 140 -3.28 7.41 -23.84
CA PRO A 140 -4.52 6.86 -23.33
C PRO A 140 -5.73 7.41 -24.08
N LYS A 141 -6.48 6.51 -24.72
CA LYS A 141 -7.82 6.83 -25.22
C LYS A 141 -8.71 7.00 -23.99
N LYS A 142 -9.37 8.16 -23.87
CA LYS A 142 -10.36 8.40 -22.82
C LYS A 142 -11.47 7.35 -22.95
N SER A 143 -11.54 6.41 -22.02
CA SER A 143 -12.69 5.54 -21.83
C SER A 143 -13.79 6.34 -21.14
N SER A 144 -14.89 6.62 -21.84
CA SER A 144 -16.07 7.31 -21.30
C SER A 144 -17.04 6.34 -20.59
N GLY A 145 -16.59 5.15 -20.21
CA GLY A 145 -17.38 4.21 -19.42
C GLY A 145 -17.33 4.60 -17.94
N VAL A 146 -18.47 4.53 -17.26
CA VAL A 146 -18.51 4.55 -15.79
C VAL A 146 -17.57 3.45 -15.31
N VAL A 147 -16.46 3.83 -14.67
CA VAL A 147 -15.53 2.87 -14.05
C VAL A 147 -16.32 2.20 -12.93
N PRO A 148 -16.61 0.88 -13.01
CA PRO A 148 -17.26 0.19 -11.91
C PRO A 148 -16.30 0.24 -10.74
N GLU A 149 -16.69 0.92 -9.66
CA GLU A 149 -15.85 1.03 -8.48
C GLU A 149 -15.63 -0.37 -7.90
N PRO A 150 -14.37 -0.84 -7.79
CA PRO A 150 -14.10 -1.93 -6.86
C PRO A 150 -14.49 -1.43 -5.47
N ALA A 151 -14.96 -2.32 -4.60
CA ALA A 151 -15.52 -2.01 -3.26
C ALA A 151 -14.61 -1.21 -2.28
N THR A 152 -13.49 -0.67 -2.76
CA THR A 152 -12.50 0.20 -2.13
C THR A 152 -13.07 1.46 -1.47
N LEU A 153 -14.12 2.10 -1.99
CA LEU A 153 -14.79 3.21 -1.30
C LEU A 153 -15.47 2.74 0.00
N GLY A 154 -15.96 1.49 0.02
CA GLY A 154 -16.41 0.84 1.24
C GLY A 154 -15.25 0.50 2.19
N LEU A 155 -14.08 0.10 1.65
CA LEU A 155 -12.91 -0.25 2.47
C LEU A 155 -12.28 0.98 3.16
N LEU A 156 -12.23 2.14 2.50
CA LEU A 156 -11.75 3.40 3.10
C LEU A 156 -12.68 3.84 4.24
N ALA A 157 -13.99 3.68 4.08
CA ALA A 157 -14.98 4.00 5.11
C ALA A 157 -14.97 2.98 6.27
N VAL A 158 -14.80 1.69 5.99
CA VAL A 158 -14.80 0.63 7.01
C VAL A 158 -13.50 0.60 7.81
N GLY A 159 -12.34 0.77 7.16
CA GLY A 159 -11.04 0.88 7.85
C GLY A 159 -10.98 2.07 8.81
N GLY A 160 -11.47 3.23 8.39
CA GLY A 160 -11.58 4.41 9.25
C GLY A 160 -12.53 4.22 10.43
N LEU A 161 -13.68 3.54 10.24
CA LEU A 161 -14.63 3.26 11.32
C LEU A 161 -14.18 2.15 12.27
N ALA A 162 -13.43 1.15 11.81
CA ALA A 162 -12.91 0.06 12.66
C ALA A 162 -11.86 0.57 13.66
N LEU A 163 -11.01 1.52 13.25
CA LEU A 163 -10.05 2.21 14.12
C LEU A 163 -10.73 3.14 15.14
N LEU A 164 -11.84 3.78 14.78
CA LEU A 164 -12.62 4.63 15.69
C LEU A 164 -13.39 3.85 16.78
N ARG A 165 -13.63 2.54 16.59
CA ARG A 165 -14.50 1.75 17.48
C ARG A 165 -13.79 1.15 18.70
N ARG A 166 -12.46 1.26 18.81
CA ARG A 166 -11.71 0.75 19.99
C ARG A 166 -11.68 1.71 21.19
N ARG A 167 -12.15 2.96 21.06
CA ARG A 167 -12.32 3.88 22.20
C ARG A 167 -13.73 3.78 22.79
N ARG A 168 -14.03 2.68 23.49
CA ARG A 168 -15.04 2.60 24.59
C ARG A 168 -15.11 1.18 25.19
N ALA A 169 -14.41 1.02 26.32
CA ALA A 169 -14.52 0.04 27.42
C ALA A 169 -13.08 -0.11 27.95
N ILE A 170 -12.69 0.27 29.17
CA ILE A 170 -13.35 0.62 30.44
C ILE A 170 -12.63 1.86 30.99
#